data_AF-A0A163C5K4-F1
#
_entry.id   AF-A0A163C5K4-F1
#
_cell.length_a   1.000
_cell.length_b   1.000
_cell.length_c   1.000
_cell.angle_alpha   90.00
_cell.angle_beta   90.00
_cell.angle_gamma   90.00
#
_symmetry.space_group_name_H-M   'P 1'
#
loop_
_entity.id
_entity.type
_entity.pdbx_description
1 polymer ?
#
loop_
_entity_poly.entity_id
_entity_poly.type
_entity_poly.pdbx_seq_one_letter_code
_entity_poly.pdbx_strand_id
1 'polypeptide(L)' 'MESSIIKERVSDVLVSVLEHNNFEMHDELTAKDVDGWDSLSHMMIITEIEEHFNIRFKLRDLNKLKNMGSLISVIQSKI' A
#
# COMPACT_ATOMS: atom_id res chain seq x y z
N MET A 1 -1.43 12.46 -10.11
CA MET A 1 -0.04 12.03 -9.80
C MET A 1 0.30 10.85 -10.70
N GLU A 2 1.55 10.72 -11.15
CA GLU A 2 1.98 9.53 -11.93
C GLU A 2 2.04 8.28 -11.05
N SER A 3 1.66 7.12 -11.60
CA SER A 3 1.62 5.84 -10.86
C SER A 3 2.98 5.42 -10.31
N SER A 4 4.07 5.78 -11.00
CA SER A 4 5.45 5.53 -10.53
C SER A 4 5.76 6.23 -9.21
N ILE A 5 5.28 7.46 -9.02
CA ILE A 5 5.50 8.22 -7.77
C ILE A 5 4.69 7.62 -6.63
N ILE A 6 3.46 7.16 -6.91
CA ILE A 6 2.63 6.49 -5.91
C ILE A 6 3.29 5.18 -5.47
N LYS A 7 3.81 4.40 -6.43
CA LYS A 7 4.56 3.16 -6.15
C LYS A 7 5.74 3.40 -5.22
N GLU A 8 6.56 4.41 -5.52
CA GLU A 8 7.73 4.76 -4.72
C GLU A 8 7.34 5.10 -3.27
N ARG A 9 6.35 5.99 -3.09
CA ARG A 9 5.88 6.37 -1.76
C ARG A 9 5.26 5.22 -0.97
N VAL A 10 4.48 4.36 -1.64
CA VAL A 10 3.90 3.17 -0.98
C VAL A 10 5.01 2.19 -0.59
N SER A 11 6.06 2.08 -1.42
CA SER A 11 7.24 1.28 -1.10
C SER A 11 7.94 1.80 0.16
N ASP A 12 8.10 3.12 0.29
CA ASP A 12 8.70 3.72 1.49
C ASP A 12 7.88 3.42 2.75
N VAL A 13 6.54 3.52 2.67
CA VAL A 13 5.65 3.15 3.78
C VAL A 13 5.80 1.68 4.16
N LEU A 14 5.86 0.79 3.16
CA LEU A 14 6.07 -0.63 3.40
C LEU A 14 7.39 -0.90 4.10
N VAL A 15 8.48 -0.30 3.63
CA VAL A 15 9.81 -0.47 4.25
C VAL A 15 9.83 0.10 5.66
N SER A 16 9.13 1.21 5.91
CA SER A 16 8.98 1.81 7.24
C SER A 16 8.23 0.89 8.21
N VAL A 17 7.13 0.27 7.75
CA VAL A 17 6.29 -0.59 8.59
C VAL A 17 6.88 -1.99 8.78
N LEU A 18 7.44 -2.57 7.72
CA LEU A 18 7.99 -3.93 7.72
C LEU A 18 9.45 -3.98 8.17
N GLU A 19 10.11 -2.83 8.30
CA GLU A 19 11.52 -2.69 8.68
C GLU A 19 12.50 -3.39 7.72
N HIS A 20 12.05 -3.77 6.52
CA HIS A 20 12.87 -4.38 5.48
C HIS A 20 12.34 -4.08 4.07
N ASN A 21 13.19 -4.28 3.06
CA ASN A 21 12.87 -4.12 1.64
C ASN A 21 13.08 -5.42 0.84
N ASN A 22 12.98 -6.58 1.49
CA ASN A 22 13.15 -7.89 0.87
C ASN A 22 11.92 -8.33 0.05
N PHE A 23 11.30 -7.39 -0.66
CA PHE A 23 10.17 -7.63 -1.56
C PHE A 23 10.34 -6.79 -2.82
N GLU A 24 9.87 -7.30 -3.96
CA GLU A 24 9.88 -6.56 -5.21
C GLU A 24 8.53 -5.87 -5.40
N MET A 25 8.53 -4.56 -5.68
CA MET A 25 7.30 -3.82 -5.93
C MET A 25 6.74 -4.13 -7.32
N HIS A 26 5.74 -5.01 -7.38
CA HIS A 26 4.98 -5.31 -8.58
C HIS A 26 3.47 -5.24 -8.33
N ASP A 27 2.66 -5.07 -9.38
CA ASP A 27 1.22 -4.82 -9.25
C ASP A 27 0.45 -6.00 -8.64
N GLU A 28 0.99 -7.21 -8.78
CA GLU A 28 0.41 -8.43 -8.22
C GLU A 28 0.86 -8.72 -6.79
N LEU A 29 1.78 -7.92 -6.21
CA LEU A 29 2.32 -8.16 -4.88
C LEU A 29 1.21 -8.16 -3.84
N THR A 30 1.17 -9.20 -3.01
CA THR A 30 0.20 -9.32 -1.92
C THR A 30 0.90 -9.47 -0.58
N ALA A 31 0.15 -9.28 0.50
CA ALA A 31 0.62 -9.52 1.86
C ALA A 31 1.16 -10.96 2.08
N LYS A 32 0.75 -11.93 1.25
CA LYS A 32 1.26 -13.31 1.36
C LYS A 32 2.66 -13.48 0.77
N ASP A 33 3.05 -12.61 -0.14
CA ASP A 33 4.32 -12.67 -0.85
C ASP A 33 5.42 -11.87 -0.13
N VAL A 34 5.04 -11.12 0.91
CA VAL A 34 5.92 -10.24 1.67
C VAL A 34 6.01 -10.75 3.10
N ASP A 35 7.21 -11.16 3.51
CA ASP A 35 7.49 -11.50 4.90
C ASP A 35 7.13 -10.34 5.83
N GLY A 36 6.61 -10.63 7.01
CA GLY A 36 6.18 -9.61 7.98
C GLY A 36 4.87 -8.87 7.64
N TRP A 37 4.31 -9.08 6.44
CA TRP A 37 3.04 -8.46 6.07
C TRP A 37 1.85 -9.30 6.52
N ASP A 38 1.41 -9.10 7.76
CA ASP A 38 0.20 -9.71 8.32
C ASP A 38 -0.99 -8.73 8.38
N SER A 39 -2.06 -9.09 9.09
CA SER A 39 -3.25 -8.23 9.26
C SER A 39 -2.98 -6.93 10.04
N LEU A 40 -2.02 -6.95 10.98
CA LEU A 40 -1.64 -5.80 11.79
C LEU A 40 -0.76 -4.85 10.97
N SER A 41 0.27 -5.37 10.29
CA SER A 41 1.08 -4.61 9.34
C SER A 41 0.21 -4.02 8.23
N HIS A 42 -0.78 -4.76 7.72
CA HIS A 42 -1.74 -4.23 6.76
C HIS A 42 -2.49 -3.01 7.28
N MET A 43 -3.03 -3.04 8.51
CA MET A 43 -3.70 -1.88 9.09
C MET A 43 -2.77 -0.68 9.26
N MET A 44 -1.52 -0.91 9.67
CA MET A 44 -0.52 0.16 9.80
C MET A 44 -0.17 0.78 8.45
N ILE A 45 0.07 -0.03 7.41
CA ILE A 45 0.34 0.43 6.04
C ILE A 45 -0.81 1.29 5.53
N ILE A 46 -2.06 0.86 5.71
CA ILE A 46 -3.22 1.65 5.28
C ILE A 46 -3.26 2.99 6.01
N THR A 47 -3.04 3.01 7.32
CA THR A 47 -3.04 4.23 8.13
C THR A 47 -1.94 5.20 7.68
N GLU A 48 -0.71 4.70 7.52
CA GLU A 48 0.42 5.50 7.04
C GLU A 48 0.17 6.06 5.63
N ILE A 49 -0.43 5.27 4.73
CA ILE A 49 -0.80 5.75 3.39
C ILE A 49 -1.86 6.85 3.47
N GLU A 50 -2.88 6.70 4.33
CA GLU A 50 -3.89 7.74 4.55
C GLU A 50 -3.24 9.06 4.99
N GLU A 51 -2.29 9.00 5.92
CA GLU A 51 -1.57 10.18 6.40
C GLU A 51 -0.61 10.75 5.33
N HIS A 52 0.19 9.91 4.69
CA HIS A 52 1.17 10.31 3.66
C HIS A 52 0.54 10.97 2.43
N PHE A 53 -0.61 10.47 1.99
CA PHE A 53 -1.33 11.02 0.84
C PHE A 53 -2.45 11.97 1.24
N ASN A 54 -2.70 12.14 2.54
CA ASN A 54 -3.81 12.91 3.10
C ASN A 54 -5.17 12.48 2.51
N ILE A 55 -5.38 11.16 2.40
CA ILE A 55 -6.59 10.52 1.87
C ILE A 55 -7.28 9.70 2.95
N ARG A 56 -8.53 9.31 2.70
CA ARG A 56 -9.24 8.30 3.52
C ARG A 56 -9.80 7.18 2.66
N PHE A 57 -9.47 5.94 2.99
CA PHE A 57 -10.07 4.73 2.45
C PHE A 57 -11.42 4.48 3.10
N LYS A 58 -12.40 4.14 2.27
CA LYS A 58 -13.70 3.67 2.74
C LYS A 58 -13.67 2.15 2.83
N LEU A 59 -14.58 1.54 3.59
CA LEU A 59 -14.79 0.09 3.62
C LEU A 59 -14.85 -0.56 2.23
N ARG A 60 -15.49 0.12 1.26
CA ARG A 60 -15.56 -0.35 -0.13
C ARG A 60 -14.20 -0.36 -0.83
N ASP A 61 -13.34 0.60 -0.50
CA ASP A 61 -11.99 0.70 -1.06
C ASP A 61 -11.13 -0.42 -0.49
N LEU A 62 -11.18 -0.65 0.82
CA LEU A 62 -10.49 -1.75 1.50
C LEU A 62 -10.85 -3.11 0.89
N ASN A 63 -12.13 -3.34 0.58
CA ASN A 63 -12.57 -4.57 -0.11
C ASN A 63 -11.97 -4.76 -1.52
N LYS A 64 -11.50 -3.69 -2.16
CA LYS A 64 -10.80 -3.74 -3.45
C LYS A 64 -9.29 -3.91 -3.30
N LEU A 65 -8.74 -3.68 -2.12
CA LEU A 65 -7.30 -3.84 -1.84
C LEU A 65 -6.94 -5.31 -1.76
N LYS A 66 -6.75 -5.93 -2.94
CA LYS A 66 -6.33 -7.33 -3.06
C LYS A 66 -4.84 -7.48 -3.29
N ASN A 67 -4.24 -6.50 -3.94
CA ASN A 67 -2.84 -6.45 -4.32
C ASN A 67 -2.38 -5.00 -4.40
N MET A 68 -1.08 -4.83 -4.58
CA MET A 68 -0.43 -3.53 -4.69
C MET A 68 -0.98 -2.66 -5.82
N GLY A 69 -1.24 -3.25 -7.00
CA GLY A 69 -1.81 -2.53 -8.14
C GLY A 69 -3.18 -1.93 -7.85
N SER A 70 -4.02 -2.66 -7.09
CA SER A 70 -5.33 -2.18 -6.65
C SER A 70 -5.19 -1.03 -5.65
N LEU A 71 -4.23 -1.11 -4.74
CA LEU A 71 -3.93 -0.04 -3.78
C LEU A 71 -3.50 1.24 -4.49
N ILE A 72 -2.54 1.16 -5.40
CA ILE A 72 -2.07 2.29 -6.20
C ILE A 72 -3.22 2.90 -7.01
N SER A 73 -4.04 2.05 -7.63
CA SER A 73 -5.19 2.51 -8.42
C SER A 73 -6.23 3.26 -7.57
N VAL A 74 -6.47 2.79 -6.35
CA VAL A 74 -7.40 3.46 -5.42
C VAL A 74 -6.82 4.79 -4.94
N ILE A 75 -5.52 4.84 -4.59
CA ILE A 75 -4.84 6.08 -4.21
C ILE A 75 -4.93 7.08 -5.38
N GLN A 76 -4.57 6.65 -6.59
CA GLN A 76 -4.61 7.48 -7.79
C GLN A 76 -6.01 8.02 -8.09
N SER A 77 -7.07 7.26 -7.78
CA SER A 77 -8.45 7.73 -7.95
C SER A 77 -8.89 8.76 -6.90
N LYS A 78 -8.11 8.98 -5.84
CA LYS A 78 -8.44 9.90 -4.73
C LYS A 78 -7.64 11.20 -4.75
N ILE A 79 -6.56 11.28 -5.52
CA ILE A 79 -5.63 12.43 -5.62
C ILE A 79 -5.69 13.14 -6.97
#